data_AF-A0A2J7V9Y1-F1
#
_entry.id   AF-A0A2J7V9Y1-F1
#
_cell.length_a   1.000
_cell.length_b   1.000
_cell.length_c   1.000
_cell.angle_alpha   90.00
_cell.angle_beta   90.00
_cell.angle_gamma   90.00
#
_symmetry.space_group_name_H-M   'P 1'
#
loop_
_entity.id
_entity.type
_entity.pdbx_description
1 polymer ?
#
loop_
_entity_poly.entity_id
_entity_poly.type
_entity_poly.pdbx_seq_one_letter_code
_entity_poly.pdbx_strand_id
1 'polypeptide(L)'
;MHTSHIAPRNEAHQGAFPQPLELLQRLANTRLPIRVVDHGEIETLRILKLAGSIKAAIPEAAHPPGGLHRSQRQLPATVDEITRLGRAMLERFARPSRGRTLACSAGPCL
;
A
#
# COMPACT_ATOMS: atom_id res chain seq x y z
N MET A 1 -27.72 -36.02 -1.69
CA MET A 1 -26.67 -35.24 -1.01
C MET A 1 -26.09 -34.28 -2.03
N HIS A 2 -26.44 -32.99 -1.96
CA HIS A 2 -25.88 -31.95 -2.85
C HIS A 2 -25.26 -30.88 -1.95
N THR A 3 -23.93 -30.91 -1.82
CA THR A 3 -23.18 -29.87 -1.13
C THR A 3 -22.94 -28.73 -2.12
N SER A 4 -23.71 -27.66 -1.99
CA SER A 4 -23.44 -26.40 -2.71
C SER A 4 -22.15 -25.81 -2.17
N HIS A 5 -21.10 -25.91 -2.97
CA HIS A 5 -19.80 -25.28 -2.75
C HIS A 5 -19.96 -23.76 -2.97
N ILE A 6 -20.29 -23.03 -1.91
CA ILE A 6 -20.28 -21.56 -1.93
C ILE A 6 -18.82 -21.13 -1.88
N ALA A 7 -18.23 -20.89 -3.05
CA ALA A 7 -16.97 -20.16 -3.15
C ALA A 7 -17.19 -18.75 -2.57
N PRO A 8 -16.31 -18.22 -1.71
CA PRO A 8 -16.42 -16.83 -1.31
C PRO A 8 -16.18 -15.95 -2.53
N ARG A 9 -17.24 -15.25 -2.94
CA ARG A 9 -17.16 -14.09 -3.83
C ARG A 9 -16.23 -13.09 -3.13
N ASN A 10 -15.05 -12.86 -3.71
CA ASN A 10 -14.22 -11.72 -3.34
C ASN A 10 -14.97 -10.46 -3.76
N GLU A 11 -15.83 -9.99 -2.88
CA GLU A 11 -16.51 -8.71 -3.01
C GLU A 11 -15.45 -7.60 -3.01
N ALA A 12 -15.49 -6.80 -4.07
CA ALA A 12 -14.67 -5.62 -4.22
C ALA A 12 -14.81 -4.75 -2.97
N HIS A 13 -13.70 -4.56 -2.24
CA HIS A 13 -13.67 -3.70 -1.06
C HIS A 13 -13.74 -2.23 -1.50
N GLN A 14 -14.93 -1.78 -1.90
CA GLN A 14 -15.24 -0.37 -2.10
C GLN A 14 -15.25 0.33 -0.73
N GLY A 15 -14.08 0.60 -0.16
CA GLY A 15 -13.94 1.35 1.09
C GLY A 15 -12.81 0.92 2.04
N ALA A 16 -12.05 -0.14 1.73
CA ALA A 16 -10.92 -0.54 2.58
C ALA A 16 -9.64 0.18 2.16
N PHE A 17 -9.20 1.14 2.97
CA PHE A 17 -7.87 1.73 2.85
C PHE A 17 -6.82 0.69 3.28
N PRO A 18 -5.70 0.51 2.55
CA PRO A 18 -4.65 -0.40 2.99
C PRO A 18 -4.06 0.09 4.31
N GLN A 19 -3.63 -0.85 5.15
CA GLN A 19 -2.96 -0.50 6.40
C GLN A 19 -1.67 0.27 6.11
N PRO A 20 -1.35 1.36 6.84
CA PRO A 20 -0.18 2.20 6.54
C PRO A 20 1.14 1.43 6.45
N LEU A 21 1.37 0.48 7.37
CA LEU A 21 2.59 -0.31 7.38
C LEU A 21 2.68 -1.26 6.17
N GLU A 22 1.56 -1.84 5.73
CA GLU A 22 1.51 -2.70 4.56
C GLU A 22 1.82 -1.91 3.29
N LEU A 23 1.21 -0.73 3.13
CA LEU A 23 1.49 0.15 1.99
C LEU A 23 2.96 0.60 2.00
N LEU A 24 3.49 0.99 3.16
CA LEU A 24 4.90 1.36 3.31
C LEU A 24 5.85 0.20 2.93
N GLN A 25 5.51 -1.03 3.32
CA GLN A 25 6.27 -2.22 2.95
C GLN A 25 6.20 -2.49 1.44
N ARG A 26 5.05 -2.29 0.79
CA ARG A 26 4.94 -2.41 -0.68
C ARG A 26 5.80 -1.37 -1.39
N LEU A 27 5.75 -0.11 -0.96
CA LEU A 27 6.57 0.97 -1.51
C LEU A 27 8.07 0.66 -1.37
N ALA A 28 8.49 0.06 -0.25
CA ALA A 28 9.89 -0.28 -0.02
C ALA A 28 10.42 -1.39 -0.95
N ASN A 29 9.53 -2.23 -1.46
CA ASN A 29 9.85 -3.28 -2.42
C ASN A 29 9.68 -2.83 -3.88
N THR A 30 9.39 -1.56 -4.12
CA THR A 30 9.18 -0.99 -5.45
C THR A 30 10.27 0.02 -5.77
N ARG A 31 10.52 0.27 -7.06
CA ARG A 31 11.44 1.33 -7.50
C ARG A 31 10.72 2.68 -7.41
N LEU A 32 11.36 3.65 -6.76
CA LEU A 32 10.87 5.02 -6.64
C LEU A 32 11.61 5.93 -7.65
N PRO A 33 10.97 7.00 -8.16
CA PRO A 33 9.61 7.45 -7.82
C PRO A 33 8.50 6.56 -8.43
N ILE A 34 7.33 6.50 -7.77
CA ILE A 34 6.16 5.77 -8.27
C ILE A 34 4.90 6.62 -8.25
N ARG A 35 4.05 6.46 -9.28
CA ARG A 35 2.72 7.07 -9.37
C ARG A 35 1.67 6.14 -8.79
N VAL A 36 0.83 6.67 -7.92
CA VAL A 36 -0.28 5.96 -7.25
C VAL A 36 -1.60 6.60 -7.66
N VAL A 37 -2.51 5.79 -8.18
CA VAL A 37 -3.79 6.26 -8.76
C VAL A 37 -4.97 5.85 -7.89
N ASP A 38 -4.83 4.78 -7.09
CA ASP A 38 -5.90 4.28 -6.24
C ASP A 38 -6.23 5.26 -5.12
N HIS A 39 -7.50 5.62 -4.99
CA HIS A 39 -7.96 6.58 -3.98
C HIS A 39 -7.67 6.08 -2.56
N GLY A 40 -7.88 4.79 -2.30
CA GLY A 40 -7.62 4.20 -1.00
C GLY A 40 -6.15 4.29 -0.60
N GLU A 41 -5.26 3.93 -1.53
CA GLU A 41 -3.83 4.07 -1.32
C GLU A 41 -3.42 5.53 -1.11
N ILE A 42 -3.98 6.46 -1.90
CA ILE A 42 -3.69 7.90 -1.79
C ILE A 42 -4.03 8.44 -0.41
N GLU A 43 -5.17 8.06 0.17
CA GLU A 43 -5.52 8.49 1.53
C GLU A 43 -4.56 7.91 2.58
N THR A 44 -4.15 6.65 2.43
CA THR A 44 -3.09 6.08 3.29
C THR A 44 -1.74 6.79 3.08
N LEU A 45 -1.41 7.23 1.87
CA LEU A 45 -0.21 8.04 1.61
C LEU A 45 -0.26 9.39 2.33
N ARG A 46 -1.42 10.02 2.46
CA ARG A 46 -1.56 11.27 3.24
C ARG A 46 -1.17 11.05 4.69
N ILE A 47 -1.61 9.93 5.28
CA ILE A 47 -1.25 9.55 6.66
C ILE A 47 0.27 9.32 6.77
N LEU A 48 0.86 8.54 5.85
CA LEU A 48 2.30 8.26 5.85
C LEU A 48 3.15 9.52 5.63
N LYS A 49 2.70 10.45 4.78
CA LYS A 49 3.34 11.74 4.55
C LYS A 49 3.26 12.62 5.80
N LEU A 50 2.09 12.70 6.43
CA LEU A 50 1.88 13.46 7.67
C LEU A 50 2.76 12.92 8.80
N ALA A 51 2.92 11.60 8.89
CA ALA A 51 3.83 10.94 9.84
C ALA A 51 5.32 11.13 9.52
N GLY A 52 5.67 11.71 8.37
CA GLY A 52 7.06 11.90 7.94
C GLY A 52 7.75 10.62 7.46
N SER A 53 7.01 9.54 7.22
CA SER A 53 7.56 8.25 6.78
C SER A 53 7.96 8.25 5.30
N ILE A 54 7.37 9.12 4.49
CA ILE A 54 7.64 9.24 3.04
C ILE A 54 7.75 10.71 2.61
N LYS A 55 8.41 10.96 1.49
CA LYS A 55 8.22 12.18 0.70
C LYS A 55 7.34 11.86 -0.49
N ALA A 56 6.27 12.63 -0.66
CA ALA A 56 5.31 12.42 -1.73
C ALA A 56 4.64 13.74 -2.16
N ALA A 57 4.39 13.88 -3.45
CA ALA A 57 3.48 14.87 -4.01
C ALA A 57 2.07 14.29 -4.07
N ILE A 58 1.14 14.84 -3.27
CA ILE A 58 -0.25 14.38 -3.21
C ILE A 58 -1.14 15.58 -3.56
N PRO A 59 -1.78 15.60 -4.74
CA PRO A 59 -2.72 16.65 -5.09
C PRO A 59 -3.92 16.67 -4.15
N GLU A 60 -4.46 17.86 -3.90
CA GLU A 60 -5.74 18.00 -3.21
C GLU A 60 -6.89 17.43 -4.06
N ALA A 61 -7.90 16.90 -3.39
CA ALA A 61 -9.09 16.42 -4.07
C ALA A 61 -9.84 17.62 -4.67
N ALA A 62 -10.02 17.62 -5.98
CA ALA A 62 -10.76 18.69 -6.66
C ALA A 62 -12.25 18.58 -6.31
N HIS A 63 -12.81 19.67 -5.79
CA HIS A 63 -14.24 19.84 -5.57
C HIS A 63 -14.80 20.70 -6.70
N PRO A 64 -15.61 20.15 -7.62
CA PRO A 64 -16.26 20.97 -8.64
C PRO A 64 -17.20 22.00 -7.97
N PRO A 65 -17.12 23.29 -8.30
CA PRO A 65 -18.05 24.27 -7.76
C PRO A 65 -19.48 23.94 -8.21
N GLY A 66 -20.40 23.81 -7.25
CA GLY A 66 -21.84 23.57 -7.48
C GLY A 66 -22.32 22.11 -7.48
N GLY A 67 -21.49 21.11 -7.19
CA GLY A 67 -21.86 19.70 -7.32
C GLY A 67 -22.40 19.03 -6.05
N LEU A 68 -23.67 18.58 -6.09
CA LEU A 68 -24.25 17.55 -5.20
C LEU A 68 -23.76 16.12 -5.52
N HIS A 69 -22.61 15.99 -6.20
CA HIS A 69 -22.15 14.71 -6.75
C HIS A 69 -20.91 14.20 -6.01
N ARG A 70 -21.03 12.97 -5.51
CA ARG A 70 -20.13 12.25 -4.61
C ARG A 70 -18.84 11.72 -5.26
N SER A 71 -18.51 12.17 -6.48
CA SER A 71 -17.30 11.74 -7.20
C SER A 71 -16.19 12.79 -7.07
N GLN A 72 -15.53 12.83 -5.91
CA GLN A 72 -14.26 13.55 -5.78
C GLN A 72 -13.28 12.98 -6.80
N ARG A 73 -12.81 13.82 -7.73
CA ARG A 73 -11.81 13.40 -8.72
C ARG A 73 -10.43 13.57 -8.10
N GLN A 74 -9.92 12.51 -7.48
CA GLN A 74 -8.57 12.49 -6.93
C GLN A 74 -7.55 12.33 -8.05
N LEU A 75 -6.59 13.25 -8.14
CA LEU A 75 -5.47 13.13 -9.07
C LEU A 75 -4.40 12.16 -8.51
N PRO A 76 -3.63 11.49 -9.39
CA PRO A 76 -2.59 10.58 -8.96
C PRO A 76 -1.55 11.23 -8.05
N ALA A 77 -1.17 10.56 -6.98
CA ALA A 77 -0.04 10.94 -6.14
C ALA A 77 1.27 10.40 -6.71
N THR A 78 2.38 11.03 -6.35
CA THR A 78 3.73 10.53 -6.63
C THR A 78 4.48 10.36 -5.31
N VAL A 79 5.06 9.19 -5.09
CA VAL A 79 5.96 8.93 -3.95
C VAL A 79 7.39 8.99 -4.45
N ASP A 80 8.16 9.91 -3.90
CA ASP A 80 9.53 10.20 -4.36
C ASP A 80 10.56 9.35 -3.61
N GLU A 81 10.39 9.21 -2.29
CA GLU A 81 11.29 8.43 -1.44
C GLU A 81 10.60 7.96 -0.14
N ILE A 82 11.15 6.91 0.45
CA ILE A 82 10.89 6.54 1.85
C ILE A 82 11.97 7.18 2.71
N THR A 83 11.57 7.93 3.74
CA THR A 83 12.50 8.64 4.61
C THR A 83 13.24 7.68 5.54
N ARG A 84 14.24 8.19 6.26
CA ARG A 84 14.93 7.43 7.32
C ARG A 84 13.96 6.93 8.40
N LEU A 85 12.96 7.74 8.77
CA LEU A 85 11.93 7.34 9.73
C LEU A 85 11.09 6.19 9.16
N GLY A 86 10.65 6.27 7.91
CA GLY A 86 9.90 5.20 7.26
C GLY A 86 10.68 3.89 7.20
N ARG A 87 11.99 3.95 6.94
CA ARG A 87 12.87 2.76 6.97
C ARG A 87 12.99 2.16 8.37
N ALA A 88 13.20 2.99 9.39
CA ALA A 88 13.24 2.52 10.78
C ALA A 88 11.92 1.88 11.22
N MET A 89 10.77 2.39 10.75
CA MET A 89 9.47 1.77 10.99
C MET A 89 9.37 0.38 10.34
N LEU A 90 9.89 0.22 9.13
CA LEU A 90 9.93 -1.08 8.46
C LEU A 90 10.82 -2.06 9.21
N GLU A 91 12.01 -1.64 9.62
CA GLU A 91 12.92 -2.49 10.40
C GLU A 91 12.29 -2.93 11.74
N ARG A 92 11.55 -2.04 12.40
CA ARG A 92 10.95 -2.32 13.71
C ARG A 92 9.67 -3.14 13.64
N PHE A 93 8.86 -2.96 12.59
CA PHE A 93 7.48 -3.44 12.58
C PHE A 93 7.09 -4.25 11.35
N ALA A 94 7.80 -4.10 10.22
CA ALA A 94 7.46 -4.89 9.06
C ALA A 94 7.71 -6.36 9.39
N ARG A 95 6.66 -7.17 9.26
CA ARG A 95 6.83 -8.62 9.31
C ARG A 95 7.74 -9.00 8.16
N PRO A 96 8.72 -9.92 8.34
CA PRO A 96 9.38 -10.53 7.21
C PRO A 96 8.26 -11.10 6.35
N SER A 97 8.14 -10.59 5.13
CA SER A 97 7.21 -11.14 4.16
C SER A 97 7.56 -12.61 4.04
N ARG A 98 6.66 -13.51 4.48
CA ARG A 98 6.82 -14.95 4.31
C ARG A 98 6.69 -15.24 2.82
N GLY A 99 7.77 -15.01 2.10
CA GLY A 99 7.79 -14.89 0.64
C GLY A 99 9.22 -14.86 0.11
N ARG A 100 10.03 -15.85 0.52
CA ARG A 100 11.08 -16.49 -0.31
C ARG A 100 11.67 -17.70 0.42
N THR A 101 11.31 -18.86 -0.10
CA THR A 101 12.08 -20.10 -0.24
C THR A 101 13.19 -20.35 0.78
N LEU A 102 12.94 -21.32 1.67
CA LEU A 102 13.99 -22.14 2.26
C LEU A 102 14.66 -22.94 1.13
N ALA A 103 15.80 -22.47 0.64
CA ALA A 103 16.73 -23.30 -0.12
C ALA A 103 18.15 -22.76 0.07
N CYS A 104 18.83 -23.32 1.07
CA CYS A 104 20.26 -23.59 1.08
C CYS A 104 20.56 -24.47 2.30
N SER A 105 20.42 -25.78 2.12
CA SER A 105 21.22 -26.74 2.88
C SER A 105 22.08 -27.44 1.84
N ALA A 106 23.22 -26.80 1.51
CA ALA A 106 24.34 -27.52 0.94
C ALA A 106 24.85 -28.45 2.06
N GLY A 107 24.87 -29.75 1.77
CA GLY A 107 25.16 -30.78 2.76
C GLY A 107 26.58 -30.73 3.32
N PRO A 108 26.85 -31.49 4.40
CA PRO A 108 28.22 -31.85 4.73
C PRO A 108 28.68 -33.03 3.85
N CYS A 109 29.88 -32.87 3.31
CA CYS A 109 30.70 -33.89 2.68
C CYS A 109 30.85 -35.12 3.60
N LEU A 110 30.74 -36.31 3.01
CA LEU A 110 31.27 -37.58 3.53
C LEU A 110 31.96 -38.32 2.39
#